data_AF-A0A9X0D755-F1
#
_entry.id   AF-A0A9X0D755-F1
#
_cell.length_a   1.000
_cell.length_b   1.000
_cell.length_c   1.000
_cell.angle_alpha   90.00
_cell.angle_beta   90.00
_cell.angle_gamma   90.00
#
_symmetry.space_group_name_H-M   'P 1'
#
loop_
_entity.id
_entity.type
_entity.pdbx_description
1 polymer ?
#
loop_
_entity_poly.entity_id
_entity_poly.type
_entity_poly.pdbx_seq_one_letter_code
_entity_poly.pdbx_strand_id
1 'polypeptide(L)'
;MDLESYFTQIMTPIWVPSPEAVDTIIVTIEDYYSDLLHMRDRFFDHLMEQALKKVLLEYVRAMLNKRIVFKDYEGRRDAAKKILEESKKIEKLFKKLAKGTLAPETQCSVLPTLAEVIKLRDTSMMALEISGIANKYPDFKSDHALALLLMRGDVTRTEARQLIMETPLEGRQDTPADEPGSFFSEIIVPPSLKDKLETVMKKK
;
A
#
# COMPACT_ATOMS: atom_id res chain seq x y z
N MET A 1 -10.38 -7.41 15.22
CA MET A 1 -9.67 -8.56 14.62
C MET A 1 -8.30 -8.55 15.25
N ASP A 2 -7.79 -9.69 15.70
CA ASP A 2 -6.54 -9.77 16.49
C ASP A 2 -5.26 -9.43 15.67
N LEU A 3 -5.44 -8.82 14.49
CA LEU A 3 -4.40 -8.44 13.53
C LEU A 3 -4.03 -6.95 13.58
N GLU A 4 -4.88 -6.10 14.18
CA GLU A 4 -4.73 -4.63 14.10
C GLU A 4 -3.40 -4.15 14.69
N SER A 5 -3.01 -4.71 15.83
CA SER A 5 -1.73 -4.41 16.49
C SER A 5 -0.53 -4.73 15.59
N TYR A 6 -0.57 -5.82 14.81
CA TYR A 6 0.51 -6.18 13.89
C TYR A 6 0.56 -5.27 12.66
N PHE A 7 -0.59 -4.85 12.12
CA PHE A 7 -0.63 -3.83 11.07
C PHE A 7 -0.04 -2.51 11.55
N THR A 8 -0.23 -2.14 12.83
CA THR A 8 0.41 -0.93 13.39
C THR A 8 1.94 -0.99 13.46
N GLN A 9 2.54 -2.18 13.40
CA GLN A 9 3.99 -2.35 13.40
C GLN A 9 4.62 -2.18 12.02
N ILE A 10 3.89 -2.47 10.93
CA ILE A 10 4.38 -2.31 9.55
C ILE A 10 4.75 -0.84 9.27
N MET A 11 5.82 -0.61 8.50
CA MET A 11 6.31 0.73 8.14
C MET A 11 6.68 1.62 9.34
N THR A 12 7.23 0.99 10.38
CA THR A 12 7.86 1.65 11.55
C THR A 12 9.37 1.41 11.56
N PRO A 13 10.17 2.20 12.31
CA PRO A 13 11.64 2.03 12.32
C PRO A 13 12.11 0.61 12.72
N ILE A 14 11.31 -0.12 13.50
CA ILE A 14 11.60 -1.49 13.94
C ILE A 14 11.14 -2.57 12.95
N TRP A 15 10.33 -2.21 11.95
CA TRP A 15 9.76 -3.18 11.01
C TRP A 15 10.80 -3.72 10.05
N VAL A 16 11.66 -2.88 9.44
CA VAL A 16 12.66 -3.35 8.46
C VAL A 16 13.49 -4.55 8.97
N PRO A 17 14.06 -4.51 10.19
CA PRO A 17 14.81 -5.66 10.72
C PRO A 17 13.94 -6.80 11.27
N SER A 18 12.64 -6.62 11.51
CA SER A 18 11.78 -7.63 12.15
C SER A 18 10.85 -8.34 11.15
N PRO A 19 10.86 -9.68 11.07
CA PRO A 19 9.92 -10.44 10.24
C PRO A 19 8.53 -10.62 10.90
N GLU A 20 8.39 -10.29 12.18
CA GLU A 20 7.34 -10.83 13.05
C GLU A 20 5.92 -10.40 12.69
N ALA A 21 5.74 -9.14 12.28
CA ALA A 21 4.40 -8.58 12.07
C ALA A 21 3.62 -9.33 10.97
N VAL A 22 4.20 -9.46 9.78
CA VAL A 22 3.52 -10.13 8.65
C VAL A 22 3.47 -11.64 8.85
N ASP A 23 4.51 -12.25 9.43
CA ASP A 23 4.50 -13.69 9.68
C ASP A 23 3.41 -14.08 10.70
N THR A 24 3.21 -13.26 11.74
CA THR A 24 2.12 -13.48 12.70
C THR A 24 0.74 -13.27 12.07
N ILE A 25 0.58 -12.26 11.21
CA ILE A 25 -0.67 -12.05 10.45
C ILE A 25 -0.99 -13.29 9.60
N ILE A 26 0.01 -13.84 8.90
CA ILE A 26 -0.13 -15.02 8.05
C ILE A 26 -0.59 -16.24 8.85
N VAL A 27 0.09 -16.54 9.96
CA VAL A 27 -0.26 -17.69 10.83
C VAL A 27 -1.67 -17.52 11.38
N THR A 28 -2.01 -16.33 11.87
CA THR A 28 -3.33 -16.07 12.44
C THR A 28 -4.46 -16.22 11.41
N ILE A 29 -4.23 -15.80 10.15
CA ILE A 29 -5.20 -16.02 9.06
C ILE A 29 -5.34 -17.50 8.72
N GLU A 30 -4.23 -18.26 8.73
CA GLU A 30 -4.23 -19.71 8.50
C GLU A 30 -4.96 -20.49 9.61
N ASP A 31 -4.86 -20.04 10.86
CA ASP A 31 -5.60 -20.60 11.98
C ASP A 31 -7.11 -20.36 11.80
N TYR A 32 -7.52 -19.11 11.52
CA TYR A 32 -8.93 -18.82 11.22
C TYR A 32 -9.45 -19.58 10.00
N TYR A 33 -8.62 -19.76 8.97
CA TYR A 33 -8.97 -20.55 7.79
C TYR A 33 -9.39 -21.98 8.17
N SER A 34 -8.65 -22.61 9.08
CA SER A 34 -8.88 -24.00 9.48
C SER A 34 -10.27 -24.20 10.10
N ASP A 35 -10.75 -23.21 10.86
CA ASP A 35 -12.10 -23.22 11.45
C ASP A 35 -13.22 -22.99 10.42
N LEU A 36 -12.89 -22.37 9.29
CA LEU A 36 -13.85 -21.98 8.25
C LEU A 36 -13.98 -23.02 7.11
N LEU A 37 -13.26 -24.14 7.21
CA LEU A 37 -13.19 -25.17 6.16
C LEU A 37 -14.55 -25.75 5.75
N HIS A 38 -15.52 -25.80 6.68
CA HIS A 38 -16.86 -26.35 6.46
C HIS A 38 -17.84 -25.38 5.78
N MET A 39 -17.42 -24.15 5.49
CA MET A 39 -18.24 -23.17 4.77
C MET A 39 -18.40 -23.56 3.29
N ARG A 40 -19.56 -23.27 2.68
CA ARG A 40 -19.76 -23.49 1.23
C ARG A 40 -18.79 -22.64 0.41
N ASP A 41 -18.20 -23.24 -0.62
CA ASP A 41 -17.12 -22.66 -1.43
C ASP A 41 -17.38 -21.24 -1.92
N ARG A 42 -18.58 -20.95 -2.44
CA ARG A 42 -18.92 -19.60 -2.93
C ARG A 42 -18.82 -18.49 -1.88
N PHE A 43 -19.16 -18.79 -0.62
CA PHE A 43 -19.07 -17.82 0.48
C PHE A 43 -17.65 -17.77 1.01
N PHE A 44 -16.96 -18.90 0.97
CA PHE A 44 -15.58 -19.04 1.37
C PHE A 44 -14.63 -18.22 0.47
N ASP A 45 -14.75 -18.33 -0.85
CA ASP A 45 -13.92 -17.57 -1.80
C ASP A 45 -14.13 -16.06 -1.64
N HIS A 46 -15.39 -15.62 -1.50
CA HIS A 46 -15.68 -14.21 -1.25
C HIS A 46 -15.07 -13.74 0.08
N LEU A 47 -15.15 -14.54 1.14
CA LEU A 47 -14.53 -14.22 2.43
C LEU A 47 -13.01 -14.11 2.32
N MET A 48 -12.36 -15.02 1.60
CA MET A 48 -10.91 -14.96 1.37
C MET A 48 -10.50 -13.76 0.52
N GLU A 49 -11.31 -13.40 -0.47
CA GLU A 49 -11.11 -12.18 -1.25
C GLU A 49 -11.18 -10.92 -0.38
N GLN A 50 -12.21 -10.82 0.49
CA GLN A 50 -12.32 -9.69 1.43
C GLN A 50 -11.17 -9.67 2.45
N ALA A 51 -10.74 -10.84 2.92
CA ALA A 51 -9.60 -10.96 3.84
C ALA A 51 -8.29 -10.50 3.17
N LEU A 52 -8.02 -10.93 1.93
CA LEU A 52 -6.85 -10.50 1.17
C LEU A 52 -6.88 -8.98 0.93
N LYS A 53 -8.02 -8.47 0.44
CA LYS A 53 -8.22 -7.03 0.23
C LYS A 53 -7.96 -6.25 1.51
N LYS A 54 -8.47 -6.71 2.65
CA LYS A 54 -8.24 -6.07 3.95
C LYS A 54 -6.78 -6.07 4.37
N VAL A 55 -6.07 -7.20 4.24
CA VAL A 55 -4.62 -7.27 4.54
C VAL A 55 -3.85 -6.26 3.70
N LEU A 56 -4.13 -6.19 2.39
CA LEU A 56 -3.48 -5.25 1.48
C LEU A 56 -3.82 -3.79 1.80
N LEU A 57 -5.09 -3.49 2.11
CA LEU A 57 -5.52 -2.15 2.51
C LEU A 57 -4.80 -1.69 3.77
N GLU A 58 -4.74 -2.53 4.81
CA GLU A 58 -4.05 -2.18 6.06
C GLU A 58 -2.54 -2.03 5.85
N TYR A 59 -1.94 -2.84 4.98
CA TYR A 59 -0.54 -2.71 4.61
C TYR A 59 -0.28 -1.37 3.91
N VAL A 60 -1.06 -1.03 2.89
CA VAL A 60 -0.88 0.21 2.13
C VAL A 60 -1.25 1.44 2.97
N ARG A 61 -2.26 1.36 3.86
CA ARG A 61 -2.52 2.38 4.88
C ARG A 61 -1.30 2.56 5.78
N ALA A 62 -0.67 1.48 6.23
CA ALA A 62 0.55 1.59 7.02
C ALA A 62 1.68 2.26 6.23
N MET A 63 1.79 2.03 4.92
CA MET A 63 2.71 2.76 4.06
C MET A 63 2.34 4.25 3.99
N LEU A 64 1.17 4.61 3.50
CA LEU A 64 0.83 6.00 3.16
C LEU A 64 0.55 6.88 4.37
N ASN A 65 0.11 6.31 5.50
CA ASN A 65 -0.30 7.08 6.68
C ASN A 65 0.78 7.17 7.77
N LYS A 66 1.86 6.39 7.70
CA LYS A 66 2.89 6.33 8.76
C LYS A 66 4.19 7.04 8.40
N ARG A 67 4.96 7.32 9.45
CA ARG A 67 5.99 8.37 9.53
C ARG A 67 7.42 7.90 9.20
N ILE A 68 7.62 6.77 8.51
CA ILE A 68 8.96 6.51 7.99
C ILE A 68 9.26 7.53 6.90
N VAL A 69 10.36 8.23 7.08
CA VAL A 69 11.04 8.98 6.03
C VAL A 69 12.42 8.36 5.95
N PHE A 70 12.74 7.74 4.82
CA PHE A 70 14.04 7.10 4.64
C PHE A 70 15.15 8.15 4.57
N LYS A 71 16.30 7.83 5.16
CA LYS A 71 17.45 8.75 5.21
C LYS A 71 18.37 8.62 4.01
N ASP A 72 18.42 7.43 3.43
CA ASP A 72 19.33 7.09 2.35
C ASP A 72 18.70 6.04 1.41
N TYR A 73 19.43 5.74 0.34
CA TYR A 73 19.03 4.75 -0.64
C TYR A 73 19.00 3.32 -0.09
N GLU A 74 19.96 2.96 0.77
CA GLU A 74 20.10 1.60 1.26
C GLU A 74 18.88 1.21 2.11
N GLY A 75 18.42 2.10 3.00
CA GLY A 75 17.19 1.93 3.75
C GLY A 75 15.94 1.81 2.87
N ARG A 76 15.86 2.58 1.77
CA ARG A 76 14.77 2.44 0.78
C ARG A 76 14.80 1.10 0.06
N ARG A 77 15.99 0.67 -0.37
CA ARG A 77 16.18 -0.61 -1.06
C ARG A 77 15.79 -1.77 -0.15
N ASP A 78 16.23 -1.75 1.11
CA ASP A 78 15.96 -2.82 2.06
C ASP A 78 14.48 -2.87 2.43
N ALA A 79 13.83 -1.72 2.62
CA ALA A 79 12.38 -1.65 2.82
C ALA A 79 11.59 -2.16 1.60
N ALA A 80 11.97 -1.74 0.38
CA ALA A 80 11.33 -2.23 -0.83
C ALA A 80 11.50 -3.75 -0.97
N LYS A 81 12.72 -4.28 -0.76
CA LYS A 81 12.98 -5.73 -0.77
C LYS A 81 12.06 -6.46 0.20
N LYS A 82 11.91 -5.94 1.41
CA LYS A 82 11.01 -6.49 2.42
C LYS A 82 9.54 -6.45 2.01
N ILE A 83 9.06 -5.35 1.42
CA ILE A 83 7.70 -5.25 0.85
C ILE A 83 7.48 -6.34 -0.20
N LEU A 84 8.44 -6.55 -1.11
CA LEU A 84 8.35 -7.60 -2.13
C LEU A 84 8.30 -9.00 -1.50
N GLU A 85 9.11 -9.27 -0.47
CA GLU A 85 9.12 -10.56 0.24
C GLU A 85 7.81 -10.81 0.98
N GLU A 86 7.31 -9.82 1.73
CA GLU A 86 6.05 -9.90 2.46
C GLU A 86 4.85 -10.03 1.51
N SER A 87 4.85 -9.28 0.40
CA SER A 87 3.85 -9.43 -0.67
C SER A 87 3.81 -10.86 -1.21
N LYS A 88 4.97 -11.49 -1.45
CA LYS A 88 5.04 -12.88 -1.92
C LYS A 88 4.54 -13.88 -0.89
N LYS A 89 4.83 -13.65 0.40
CA LYS A 89 4.31 -14.50 1.48
C LYS A 89 2.79 -14.44 1.56
N ILE A 90 2.22 -13.22 1.51
CA ILE A 90 0.76 -13.00 1.48
C ILE A 90 0.15 -13.68 0.25
N GLU A 91 0.70 -13.43 -0.94
CA GLU A 91 0.23 -14.05 -2.18
C GLU A 91 0.24 -15.59 -2.08
N LYS A 92 1.34 -16.17 -1.59
CA LYS A 92 1.48 -17.62 -1.42
C LYS A 92 0.46 -18.19 -0.44
N LEU A 93 0.20 -17.50 0.68
CA LEU A 93 -0.84 -17.90 1.62
C LEU A 93 -2.19 -17.93 0.91
N PHE A 94 -2.64 -16.83 0.34
CA PHE A 94 -3.98 -16.76 -0.25
C PHE A 94 -4.13 -17.66 -1.49
N LYS A 95 -3.05 -17.95 -2.22
CA LYS A 95 -3.05 -19.00 -3.27
C LYS A 95 -3.27 -20.39 -2.70
N LYS A 96 -2.68 -20.70 -1.54
CA LYS A 96 -2.90 -21.97 -0.83
C LYS A 96 -4.33 -22.09 -0.30
N LEU A 97 -4.92 -20.98 0.15
CA LEU A 97 -6.26 -20.95 0.74
C LEU A 97 -7.38 -20.88 -0.30
N ALA A 98 -7.09 -20.49 -1.55
CA ALA A 98 -8.08 -20.36 -2.62
C ALA A 98 -8.75 -21.70 -2.95
N LYS A 99 -10.08 -21.71 -3.08
CA LYS A 99 -10.87 -22.88 -3.53
C LYS A 99 -11.49 -22.69 -4.91
N GLY A 100 -11.69 -21.44 -5.34
CA GLY A 100 -12.24 -21.11 -6.66
C GLY A 100 -11.53 -19.94 -7.34
N THR A 101 -12.24 -18.85 -7.62
CA THR A 101 -11.81 -17.81 -8.58
C THR A 101 -10.91 -16.73 -7.98
N LEU A 102 -10.41 -16.90 -6.75
CA LEU A 102 -9.52 -15.93 -6.12
C LEU A 102 -8.23 -15.81 -6.96
N ALA A 103 -7.83 -14.58 -7.28
CA ALA A 103 -6.61 -14.26 -8.03
C ALA A 103 -5.64 -13.41 -7.18
N PRO A 104 -4.92 -14.00 -6.21
CA PRO A 104 -4.07 -13.25 -5.29
C PRO A 104 -2.94 -12.51 -5.98
N GLU A 105 -2.40 -13.03 -7.08
CA GLU A 105 -1.32 -12.41 -7.86
C GLU A 105 -1.71 -11.02 -8.38
N THR A 106 -2.95 -10.85 -8.83
CA THR A 106 -3.44 -9.57 -9.34
C THR A 106 -3.58 -8.57 -8.20
N GLN A 107 -4.19 -8.98 -7.09
CA GLN A 107 -4.43 -8.09 -5.95
C GLN A 107 -3.13 -7.71 -5.22
N CYS A 108 -2.25 -8.68 -4.97
CA CYS A 108 -0.97 -8.44 -4.27
C CYS A 108 -0.03 -7.53 -5.06
N SER A 109 -0.22 -7.41 -6.39
CA SER A 109 0.64 -6.61 -7.26
C SER A 109 0.69 -5.12 -6.89
N VAL A 110 -0.20 -4.61 -6.04
CA VAL A 110 -0.13 -3.24 -5.50
C VAL A 110 1.14 -3.00 -4.68
N LEU A 111 1.57 -3.97 -3.88
CA LEU A 111 2.74 -3.81 -3.01
C LEU A 111 4.06 -3.73 -3.81
N PRO A 112 4.34 -4.63 -4.77
CA PRO A 112 5.48 -4.48 -5.67
C PRO A 112 5.45 -3.17 -6.46
N THR A 113 4.29 -2.74 -6.98
CA THR A 113 4.18 -1.49 -7.73
C THR A 113 4.58 -0.28 -6.86
N LEU A 114 4.11 -0.20 -5.61
CA LEU A 114 4.52 0.87 -4.70
C LEU A 114 6.01 0.78 -4.29
N ALA A 115 6.53 -0.44 -4.14
CA ALA A 115 7.92 -0.67 -3.79
C ALA A 115 8.91 -0.23 -4.89
N GLU A 116 8.53 -0.30 -6.18
CA GLU A 116 9.33 0.26 -7.29
C GLU A 116 9.57 1.76 -7.09
N VAL A 117 8.53 2.52 -6.76
CA VAL A 117 8.67 3.96 -6.45
C VAL A 117 9.60 4.18 -5.25
N ILE A 118 9.57 3.34 -4.22
CA ILE A 118 10.43 3.50 -3.04
C ILE A 118 11.91 3.29 -3.41
N LYS A 119 12.25 2.21 -4.10
CA LYS A 119 13.66 1.88 -4.43
C LYS A 119 14.19 2.55 -5.70
N LEU A 120 13.39 3.34 -6.41
CA LEU A 120 13.84 3.99 -7.63
C LEU A 120 15.04 4.92 -7.33
N ARG A 121 16.19 4.66 -7.96
CA ARG A 121 17.40 5.50 -7.83
C ARG A 121 17.30 6.77 -8.65
N ASP A 122 16.85 6.63 -9.88
CA ASP A 122 16.77 7.73 -10.84
C ASP A 122 15.50 8.55 -10.62
N THR A 123 15.64 9.71 -9.98
CA THR A 123 14.51 10.61 -9.69
C THR A 123 13.90 11.22 -10.95
N SER A 124 14.59 11.20 -12.10
CA SER A 124 14.03 11.68 -13.37
C SER A 124 12.91 10.76 -13.90
N MET A 125 12.91 9.49 -13.51
CA MET A 125 11.91 8.49 -13.90
C MET A 125 10.70 8.47 -12.95
N MET A 126 10.68 9.32 -11.93
CA MET A 126 9.66 9.25 -10.87
C MET A 126 8.26 9.61 -11.40
N ALA A 127 8.16 10.54 -12.35
CA ALA A 127 6.89 10.87 -13.03
C ALA A 127 6.32 9.66 -13.80
N LEU A 128 7.19 8.87 -14.44
CA LEU A 128 6.79 7.67 -15.17
C LEU A 128 6.21 6.60 -14.23
N GLU A 129 6.88 6.32 -13.11
CA GLU A 129 6.40 5.33 -12.14
C GLU A 129 5.06 5.76 -11.51
N ILE A 130 4.92 7.05 -11.17
CA ILE A 130 3.70 7.61 -10.62
C ILE A 130 2.55 7.54 -11.63
N SER A 131 2.80 7.87 -12.90
CA SER A 131 1.82 7.69 -13.98
C SER A 131 1.46 6.21 -14.19
N GLY A 132 2.43 5.31 -14.10
CA GLY A 132 2.22 3.86 -14.17
C GLY A 132 1.26 3.36 -13.09
N ILE A 133 1.40 3.86 -11.85
CA ILE A 133 0.46 3.58 -10.76
C ILE A 133 -0.93 4.11 -11.09
N ALA A 134 -1.05 5.38 -11.51
CA ALA A 134 -2.34 6.00 -11.81
C ALA A 134 -3.09 5.30 -12.96
N ASN A 135 -2.34 4.80 -13.96
CA ASN A 135 -2.91 4.02 -15.06
C ASN A 135 -3.41 2.65 -14.60
N LYS A 136 -2.71 2.02 -13.65
CA LYS A 136 -3.09 0.71 -13.10
C LYS A 136 -4.20 0.81 -12.05
N TYR A 137 -4.26 1.92 -11.32
CA TYR A 137 -5.20 2.19 -10.24
C TYR A 137 -5.81 3.60 -10.43
N PRO A 138 -6.95 3.72 -11.15
CA PRO A 138 -7.56 5.02 -11.47
C PRO A 138 -8.04 5.83 -10.25
N ASP A 139 -8.25 5.16 -9.12
CA ASP A 139 -8.60 5.74 -7.84
C ASP A 139 -7.38 6.17 -7.01
N PHE A 140 -6.16 5.99 -7.52
CA PHE A 140 -4.95 6.62 -7.00
C PHE A 140 -5.01 8.14 -7.26
N LYS A 141 -4.69 8.95 -6.25
CA LYS A 141 -4.88 10.41 -6.25
C LYS A 141 -3.61 11.11 -5.79
N SER A 142 -3.59 12.43 -5.98
CA SER A 142 -2.46 13.31 -5.62
C SER A 142 -2.00 13.16 -4.16
N ASP A 143 -2.92 12.96 -3.22
CA ASP A 143 -2.55 12.74 -1.81
C ASP A 143 -1.82 11.40 -1.59
N HIS A 144 -2.24 10.34 -2.29
CA HIS A 144 -1.55 9.04 -2.28
C HIS A 144 -0.13 9.17 -2.86
N ALA A 145 -0.02 9.83 -4.01
CA ALA A 145 1.27 10.12 -4.65
C ALA A 145 2.17 10.91 -3.71
N LEU A 146 1.67 12.00 -3.13
CA LEU A 146 2.44 12.87 -2.26
C LEU A 146 2.98 12.10 -1.04
N ALA A 147 2.15 11.29 -0.38
CA ALA A 147 2.59 10.48 0.75
C ALA A 147 3.69 9.48 0.37
N LEU A 148 3.52 8.78 -0.76
CA LEU A 148 4.50 7.82 -1.26
C LEU A 148 5.86 8.48 -1.58
N LEU A 149 5.83 9.66 -2.20
CA LEU A 149 7.04 10.40 -2.56
C LEU A 149 7.77 10.95 -1.33
N LEU A 150 7.03 11.54 -0.39
CA LEU A 150 7.61 12.12 0.82
C LEU A 150 8.27 11.08 1.73
N MET A 151 7.78 9.84 1.72
CA MET A 151 8.38 8.73 2.47
C MET A 151 9.81 8.44 2.05
N ARG A 152 10.18 8.69 0.78
CA ARG A 152 11.53 8.42 0.28
C ARG A 152 12.60 9.29 0.96
N GLY A 153 12.24 10.49 1.39
CA GLY A 153 13.14 11.42 2.08
C GLY A 153 14.19 12.11 1.20
N ASP A 154 14.35 11.69 -0.05
CA ASP A 154 15.24 12.31 -1.06
C ASP A 154 14.51 13.26 -2.02
N VAL A 155 13.21 13.48 -1.79
CA VAL A 155 12.36 14.40 -2.56
C VAL A 155 11.70 15.37 -1.58
N THR A 156 11.89 16.66 -1.80
CA THR A 156 11.23 17.69 -1.01
C THR A 156 9.74 17.75 -1.32
N ARG A 157 8.96 18.35 -0.41
CA ARG A 157 7.51 18.55 -0.61
C ARG A 157 7.19 19.37 -1.85
N THR A 158 8.01 20.38 -2.14
CA THR A 158 7.83 21.25 -3.31
C THR A 158 8.09 20.48 -4.60
N GLU A 159 9.19 19.73 -4.67
CA GLU A 159 9.51 18.87 -5.82
C GLU A 159 8.43 17.81 -6.04
N ALA A 160 7.97 17.15 -4.97
CA ALA A 160 6.89 16.16 -5.07
C ALA A 160 5.59 16.78 -5.60
N ARG A 161 5.19 17.95 -5.11
CA ARG A 161 3.99 18.67 -5.62
C ARG A 161 4.13 19.08 -7.07
N GLN A 162 5.31 19.59 -7.47
CA GLN A 162 5.58 19.98 -8.85
C GLN A 162 5.48 18.76 -9.77
N LEU A 163 6.14 17.66 -9.39
CA LEU A 163 6.10 16.41 -10.14
C LEU A 163 4.67 15.88 -10.29
N ILE A 164 3.89 15.90 -9.22
CA ILE A 164 2.48 15.48 -9.25
C ILE A 164 1.64 16.38 -10.16
N MET A 165 1.89 17.69 -10.17
CA MET A 165 1.18 18.63 -11.05
C MET A 165 1.53 18.43 -12.53
N GLU A 166 2.77 18.06 -12.82
CA GLU A 166 3.27 17.79 -14.17
C GLU A 166 2.94 16.36 -14.65
N THR A 167 2.62 15.46 -13.73
CA THR A 167 2.30 14.06 -14.04
C THR A 167 0.78 13.89 -14.17
N PRO A 168 0.27 13.37 -15.30
CA PRO A 168 -1.14 13.02 -15.41
C PRO A 168 -1.50 11.90 -14.44
N LEU A 169 -2.13 12.26 -13.32
CA LEU A 169 -2.72 11.31 -12.36
C LEU A 169 -4.18 10.97 -12.68
N GLU A 170 -4.77 11.70 -13.63
CA GLU A 170 -6.14 11.51 -14.06
C GLU A 170 -6.24 10.31 -15.01
N GLY A 171 -6.23 9.10 -14.44
CA GLY A 171 -6.88 7.97 -15.08
C GLY A 171 -8.36 8.33 -15.26
N ARG A 172 -8.87 8.28 -16.50
CA ARG A 172 -10.26 8.56 -16.95
C ARG A 172 -11.23 8.88 -15.79
N GLN A 173 -11.55 10.16 -15.61
CA GLN A 173 -12.48 10.67 -14.58
C GLN A 173 -13.92 10.10 -14.69
N ASP A 174 -14.20 9.20 -15.63
CA ASP A 174 -15.53 8.65 -15.91
C ASP A 174 -15.84 7.34 -15.18
N THR A 175 -14.94 6.79 -14.35
CA THR A 175 -15.29 5.62 -13.53
C THR A 175 -16.12 6.07 -12.31
N PRO A 176 -17.38 5.61 -12.16
CA PRO A 176 -18.19 5.91 -10.99
C PRO A 176 -17.47 5.49 -9.71
N ALA A 177 -17.55 6.32 -8.67
CA ALA A 177 -16.99 6.01 -7.34
C ALA A 177 -17.57 4.73 -6.69
N ASP A 178 -18.64 4.18 -7.27
CA ASP A 178 -19.34 2.96 -6.84
C ASP A 178 -18.97 1.70 -7.65
N GLU A 179 -17.94 1.73 -8.52
CA GLU A 179 -17.47 0.48 -9.12
C GLU A 179 -16.88 -0.46 -8.04
N PRO A 180 -17.29 -1.73 -7.99
CA PRO A 180 -16.68 -2.73 -7.11
C PRO A 180 -15.22 -2.97 -7.55
N GLY A 181 -14.29 -2.15 -7.03
CA GLY A 181 -12.87 -2.21 -7.44
C GLY A 181 -11.96 -1.09 -6.91
N SER A 182 -12.49 -0.13 -6.13
CA SER A 182 -11.75 1.07 -5.71
C SER A 182 -10.84 0.87 -4.48
N PHE A 183 -9.66 0.27 -4.69
CA PHE A 183 -8.68 -0.01 -3.63
C PHE A 183 -8.15 1.25 -2.89
N PHE A 184 -7.66 2.26 -3.61
CA PHE A 184 -7.12 3.48 -3.02
C PHE A 184 -8.19 4.42 -2.48
N SER A 185 -9.43 4.37 -2.98
CA SER A 185 -10.53 5.17 -2.42
C SER A 185 -10.80 4.88 -0.93
N GLU A 186 -10.47 3.66 -0.48
CA GLU A 186 -10.61 3.25 0.92
C GLU A 186 -9.42 3.69 1.79
N ILE A 187 -8.40 4.33 1.22
CA ILE A 187 -7.19 4.74 1.92
C ILE A 187 -7.21 6.26 2.12
N ILE A 188 -7.64 6.69 3.30
CA ILE A 188 -7.60 8.12 3.63
C ILE A 188 -6.18 8.46 4.06
N VAL A 189 -5.50 9.31 3.28
CA VAL A 189 -4.19 9.87 3.62
C VAL A 189 -4.37 11.12 4.47
N PRO A 190 -3.99 11.12 5.76
CA PRO A 190 -4.14 12.29 6.60
C PRO A 190 -3.15 13.39 6.16
N PRO A 191 -3.58 14.65 6.10
CA PRO A 191 -2.68 15.76 5.82
C PRO A 191 -1.59 15.82 6.89
N SER A 192 -0.34 16.06 6.50
CA SER A 192 0.74 16.07 7.48
C SER A 192 0.53 17.19 8.51
N LEU A 193 0.99 16.99 9.75
CA LEU A 193 0.93 18.04 10.79
C LEU A 193 1.63 19.33 10.35
N LYS A 194 2.66 19.22 9.50
CA LYS A 194 3.34 20.37 8.89
C LYS A 194 2.45 21.12 7.89
N ASP A 195 1.64 20.40 7.11
CA ASP A 195 0.69 21.01 6.17
C ASP A 195 -0.40 21.81 6.92
N LYS A 196 -0.86 21.32 8.08
CA LYS A 196 -1.78 22.10 8.94
C LYS A 196 -1.13 23.38 9.47
N LEU A 197 0.13 23.32 9.90
CA LEU A 197 0.87 24.48 10.41
C LEU A 197 1.20 25.51 9.31
N GLU A 198 1.67 25.09 8.14
CA GLU A 198 1.95 25.98 7.00
C GLU A 198 0.68 26.67 6.49
N THR A 199 -0.45 25.97 6.45
CA THR A 199 -1.74 26.54 6.05
C THR A 199 -2.25 27.56 7.06
N VAL A 200 -2.00 27.35 8.36
CA VAL A 200 -2.32 28.33 9.42
C VAL A 200 -1.38 29.54 9.37
N MET A 201 -0.10 29.35 9.03
CA MET A 201 0.87 30.43 8.92
C MET A 201 0.69 31.29 7.66
N LYS A 202 0.25 30.72 6.53
CA LYS A 202 -0.06 31.48 5.30
C LYS A 202 -1.39 32.24 5.35
N LYS A 203 -2.25 31.94 6.33
CA LYS A 203 -3.54 32.62 6.56
C LYS A 203 -3.46 33.77 7.59
N LYS A 204 -2.26 34.07 8.09
CA LYS A 204 -1.95 35.23 8.93
C LYS A 204 -1.14 36.23 8.13
#